data_AF-A0A2V5SEZ2-F1
#
_entry.id   AF-A0A2V5SEZ2-F1
#
_cell.length_a   1.000
_cell.length_b   1.000
_cell.length_c   1.000
_cell.angle_alpha   90.00
_cell.angle_beta   90.00
_cell.angle_gamma   90.00
#
_symmetry.space_group_name_H-M   'P 1'
#
loop_
_entity.id
_entity.type
_entity.pdbx_description
1 polymer ?
#
loop_
_entity_poly.entity_id
_entity_poly.type
_entity_poly.pdbx_seq_one_letter_code
_entity_poly.pdbx_strand_id
1 'polypeptide(L)' 'MQIVVGIVTISDRASAGEYKDFGGPALKEAAQKAGWEILSEAVVPDDAARIQEA' A
#
# COMPACT_ATOMS: atom_id res chain seq x y z
N MET A 1 6.48 14.55 17.14
CA MET A 1 7.02 14.33 15.78
C MET A 1 5.99 13.48 15.05
N GLN A 2 5.47 13.94 13.93
CA GLN A 2 4.44 13.23 13.16
C GLN A 2 5.13 12.48 12.02
N ILE A 3 5.01 11.15 12.03
CA ILE A 3 5.55 10.30 10.96
C ILE A 3 4.47 10.18 9.90
N VAL A 4 4.82 10.50 8.65
CA VAL A 4 3.94 10.43 7.49
C VAL A 4 4.38 9.26 6.62
N VAL A 5 3.44 8.41 6.20
CA VAL A 5 3.74 7.19 5.44
C VAL A 5 2.82 7.03 4.22
N GLY A 6 3.35 6.39 3.17
CA GLY A 6 2.59 5.86 2.05
C GLY A 6 2.65 4.33 2.07
N ILE A 7 1.61 3.67 1.56
CA ILE A 7 1.51 2.20 1.49
C ILE A 7 1.35 1.79 0.04
N VAL A 8 2.26 0.92 -0.45
CA VAL A 8 2.20 0.39 -1.82
C VAL A 8 2.16 -1.13 -1.76
N THR A 9 1.04 -1.71 -2.22
CA THR A 9 0.90 -3.14 -2.44
C THR A 9 1.32 -3.47 -3.87
N ILE A 10 2.27 -4.39 -4.04
CA ILE A 10 2.74 -4.86 -5.34
C ILE A 10 2.21 -6.29 -5.55
N SER A 11 1.29 -6.45 -6.50
CA SER A 11 0.79 -7.76 -6.93
C SER A 11 -0.06 -7.65 -8.19
N ASP A 12 0.27 -8.44 -9.22
CA ASP A 12 -0.54 -8.60 -10.43
C ASP A 12 -1.98 -8.98 -10.11
N ARG A 13 -2.16 -10.00 -9.26
CA ARG A 13 -3.51 -10.52 -8.90
C ARG A 13 -4.33 -9.51 -8.11
N ALA A 14 -3.70 -8.78 -7.19
CA ALA A 14 -4.41 -7.75 -6.43
C ALA A 14 -4.78 -6.56 -7.32
N SER A 15 -3.85 -6.12 -8.17
CA SER A 15 -4.08 -5.06 -9.16
C SER A 15 -5.13 -5.45 -10.20
N ALA A 16 -5.24 -6.73 -10.56
CA ALA A 16 -6.25 -7.24 -11.48
C ALA A 16 -7.62 -7.53 -10.82
N GLY A 17 -7.72 -7.41 -9.49
CA GLY A 17 -8.95 -7.71 -8.73
C GLY A 17 -9.26 -9.21 -8.57
N GLU A 18 -8.35 -10.10 -8.99
CA GLU A 18 -8.46 -11.55 -8.83
C GLU A 18 -8.22 -11.99 -7.39
N TYR A 19 -7.55 -11.15 -6.61
CA TYR A 19 -7.21 -11.39 -5.22
C TYR A 19 -7.47 -10.12 -4.41
N LYS A 20 -8.05 -10.27 -3.23
CA LYS A 20 -8.23 -9.16 -2.31
C LYS A 20 -6.93 -8.91 -1.56
N ASP A 21 -6.39 -7.69 -1.65
CA ASP A 21 -5.27 -7.27 -0.82
C ASP A 21 -5.66 -7.27 0.66
N PHE A 22 -4.90 -8.01 1.47
CA PHE A 22 -4.99 -7.99 2.92
C PHE A 22 -3.75 -7.36 3.58
N GLY A 23 -2.65 -7.20 2.83
CA GLY A 23 -1.40 -6.62 3.31
C GLY A 23 -1.49 -5.11 3.49
N GLY A 24 -1.99 -4.39 2.48
CA GLY A 24 -2.20 -2.94 2.53
C GLY A 24 -3.08 -2.52 3.73
N PRO A 25 -4.28 -3.11 3.90
CA PRO A 25 -5.12 -2.86 5.06
C PRO A 25 -4.46 -3.16 6.41
N ALA A 26 -3.67 -4.25 6.51
CA ALA A 26 -2.97 -4.59 7.74
C ALA A 26 -1.86 -3.58 8.09
N LEU A 27 -1.11 -3.10 7.10
CA LEU A 27 -0.10 -2.05 7.29
C LEU A 27 -0.75 -0.72 7.69
N LYS A 28 -1.88 -0.36 7.07
CA LYS A 28 -2.65 0.84 7.43
C LYS A 28 -3.06 0.81 8.89
N GLU A 29 -3.64 -0.31 9.33
CA GLU A 29 -4.06 -0.48 10.72
C GLU A 29 -2.87 -0.38 11.69
N ALA A 30 -1.74 -0.99 11.36
CA ALA A 30 -0.53 -0.93 12.18
C ALA A 30 0.03 0.51 12.28
N ALA A 31 0.12 1.23 11.17
CA ALA A 31 0.59 2.61 11.14
C ALA A 31 -0.36 3.56 11.89
N GLN A 32 -1.67 3.39 11.75
CA GLN A 32 -2.66 4.14 12.52
C GLN A 32 -2.53 3.87 14.03
N LYS A 33 -2.34 2.61 14.44
CA LYS A 33 -2.07 2.23 15.85
C LYS A 33 -0.76 2.83 16.38
N ALA A 34 0.23 3.03 15.52
CA ALA A 34 1.48 3.70 15.84
C ALA A 34 1.35 5.24 15.87
N GLY A 35 0.17 5.79 15.57
CA GLY A 35 -0.07 7.23 15.54
C GLY A 35 0.54 7.92 14.31
N TRP A 36 0.79 7.19 13.23
CA TRP A 36 1.34 7.73 11.99
C TRP A 36 0.22 8.24 11.08
N GLU A 37 0.53 9.25 10.28
CA GLU A 37 -0.37 9.78 9.27
C GLU A 37 -0.21 9.01 7.95
N ILE A 38 -1.32 8.50 7.43
CA ILE A 38 -1.36 7.85 6.12
C ILE A 38 -1.62 8.91 5.06
N LEU A 39 -0.63 9.15 4.20
CA LEU A 39 -0.72 10.12 3.11
C LEU A 39 -1.34 9.51 1.85
N SER A 40 -0.97 8.27 1.52
CA SER A 40 -1.38 7.60 0.29
C SER A 40 -1.40 6.09 0.43
N GLU A 41 -2.21 5.47 -0.42
CA GLU A 41 -2.30 4.02 -0.59
C GLU A 41 -2.40 3.71 -2.08
N ALA A 42 -1.64 2.71 -2.55
CA ALA A 42 -1.66 2.26 -3.94
C ALA A 42 -1.58 0.74 -4.02
N VAL A 43 -2.24 0.17 -5.03
CA VAL A 43 -2.06 -1.22 -5.45
C VAL A 43 -1.58 -1.20 -6.90
N VAL A 44 -0.42 -1.78 -7.16
CA VAL A 44 0.22 -1.81 -8.48
C VAL A 44 0.57 -3.25 -8.89
N PRO A 45 0.65 -3.56 -10.19
CA PRO A 45 1.10 -4.87 -10.67
C PRO A 45 2.60 -5.08 -10.38
N ASP A 46 3.08 -6.30 -10.61
CA ASP A 46 4.49 -6.70 -10.55
C ASP A 46 5.27 -6.14 -11.76
N ASP A 47 5.22 -4.83 -11.95
CA ASP A 47 5.81 -4.08 -13.05
C ASP A 47 6.73 -2.97 -12.54
N ALA A 48 7.98 -2.95 -13.02
CA ALA A 48 9.00 -2.03 -12.54
C ALA A 48 8.67 -0.55 -12.79
N ALA A 49 8.06 -0.22 -13.94
CA ALA A 49 7.69 1.16 -14.25
C ALA A 49 6.53 1.63 -13.36
N ARG A 50 5.53 0.77 -13.16
CA ARG A 50 4.39 1.06 -12.26
C ARG A 50 4.82 1.21 -10.81
N ILE A 51 5.79 0.43 -10.35
CA ILE A 51 6.36 0.56 -9.00
C ILE A 51 7.13 1.88 -8.84
N GLN A 52 7.82 2.34 -9.87
CA GLN A 52 8.55 3.62 -9.84
C GLN A 52 7.64 4.85 -9.85
N GLU A 53 6.46 4.75 -10.46
CA GLU A 53 5.46 5.83 -10.54
C GLU A 53 4.65 6.01 -9.24
N ALA A 54 4.50 4.94 -8.45
CA ALA A 54 3.66 4.89 -7.26
C ALA A 54 4.31 5.56 -6.03
#